data_AF-H2E7R3-F1
#
_entry.id   AF-H2E7R3-F1
#
_cell.length_a   1.000
_cell.length_b   1.000
_cell.length_c   1.000
_cell.angle_alpha   90.00
_cell.angle_beta   90.00
_cell.angle_gamma   90.00
#
_symmetry.space_group_name_H-M   'P 1'
#
loop_
_entity.id
_entity.type
_entity.pdbx_description
1 polymer ?
#
loop_
_entity_poly.entity_id
_entity_poly.type
_entity_poly.pdbx_seq_one_letter_code
_entity_poly.pdbx_strand_id
1 'polypeptide(L)'
;MEKTEFLEQHLFNGLTNLNKESEADDSYQFSEADFEIVLQRAEHFGLGVFTVESWHNGSSYKVFKHEDFRKKATDAKWYKKAFLTSRKSQAGLTYAGTYKVSSKLLSRETFQEEEE
;
A
#
# COMPACT_ATOMS: atom_id res chain seq x y z
N MET A 1 10.85 7.83 13.75
CA MET A 1 9.93 7.77 12.59
C MET A 1 8.54 7.36 13.01
N GLU A 2 7.54 8.07 12.50
CA GLU A 2 6.15 7.62 12.48
C GLU A 2 5.92 6.57 11.38
N LYS A 3 4.85 5.79 11.53
CA LYS A 3 4.45 4.76 10.55
C LYS A 3 4.25 5.35 9.14
N THR A 4 3.71 6.57 9.05
CA THR A 4 3.37 7.23 7.79
C THR A 4 4.64 7.70 7.09
N GLU A 5 5.58 8.29 7.82
CA GLU A 5 6.90 8.67 7.29
C GLU A 5 7.64 7.46 6.70
N PHE A 6 7.66 6.32 7.39
CA PHE A 6 8.28 5.09 6.85
C PHE A 6 7.64 4.66 5.52
N LEU A 7 6.31 4.72 5.43
CA LEU A 7 5.62 4.37 4.20
C LEU A 7 5.98 5.35 3.07
N GLU A 8 6.06 6.65 3.35
CA GLU A 8 6.46 7.65 2.37
C GLU A 8 7.91 7.49 1.90
N GLN A 9 8.83 7.30 2.85
CA GLN A 9 10.26 7.17 2.62
C GLN A 9 10.65 5.87 1.90
N HIS A 10 9.95 4.75 2.18
CA HIS A 10 10.31 3.43 1.65
C HIS A 10 9.33 2.90 0.62
N LEU A 11 8.03 2.99 0.88
CA LEU A 11 6.98 2.43 0.02
C LEU A 11 6.57 3.37 -1.11
N PHE A 12 6.33 4.64 -0.78
CA PHE A 12 5.88 5.66 -1.73
C PHE A 12 7.03 6.48 -2.30
N ASN A 13 8.27 6.10 -2.00
CA ASN A 13 9.47 6.76 -2.47
C ASN A 13 9.50 6.86 -4.00
N GLY A 14 9.47 8.08 -4.52
CA GLY A 14 9.47 8.36 -5.96
C GLY A 14 8.17 8.01 -6.68
N LEU A 15 7.07 7.73 -5.95
CA LEU A 15 5.76 7.48 -6.54
C LEU A 15 4.90 8.74 -6.54
N THR A 16 4.02 8.85 -7.53
CA THR A 16 3.12 10.00 -7.63
C THR A 16 1.80 9.70 -6.93
N ASN A 17 1.53 10.40 -5.83
CA ASN A 17 0.19 10.38 -5.23
C ASN A 17 -0.80 11.10 -6.16
N LEU A 18 -1.82 10.37 -6.59
CA LEU A 18 -2.93 10.87 -7.40
C LEU A 18 -4.06 11.47 -6.54
N ASN A 19 -4.08 11.18 -5.25
CA ASN A 19 -5.03 11.75 -4.30
C ASN A 19 -4.53 13.12 -3.78
N LYS A 20 -4.33 14.09 -4.69
CA LYS A 20 -3.87 15.45 -4.32
C LYS A 20 -4.99 16.37 -3.83
N GLU A 21 -6.26 15.98 -3.99
CA GLU A 21 -7.42 16.83 -3.68
C GLU A 21 -7.92 16.71 -2.23
N SER A 22 -7.33 15.84 -1.39
CA SER A 22 -7.67 15.77 0.03
C SER A 22 -6.42 15.87 0.89
N GLU A 23 -6.17 17.07 1.41
CA GLU A 23 -5.20 17.33 2.49
C GLU A 23 -5.54 16.62 3.81
N ALA A 24 -6.66 15.87 3.87
CA ALA A 24 -7.30 15.45 5.10
C ALA A 24 -7.25 13.94 5.40
N ASP A 25 -6.83 13.08 4.48
CA ASP A 25 -6.88 11.64 4.73
C ASP A 25 -5.61 10.95 4.22
N ASP A 26 -5.05 10.09 5.05
CA ASP A 26 -3.89 9.18 4.89
C ASP A 26 -4.09 8.16 3.73
N SER A 27 -4.93 8.50 2.76
CA SER A 27 -5.42 7.68 1.66
C SER A 27 -4.64 7.95 0.38
N TYR A 28 -3.36 7.59 0.39
CA TYR A 28 -2.52 7.64 -0.81
C TYR A 28 -3.12 6.78 -1.93
N GLN A 29 -3.35 7.38 -3.10
CA GLN A 29 -3.81 6.67 -4.29
C GLN A 29 -2.73 6.69 -5.36
N PHE A 30 -2.49 5.52 -5.94
CA PHE A 30 -1.46 5.32 -6.94
C PHE A 30 -2.05 4.75 -8.22
N SER A 31 -1.36 4.99 -9.33
CA SER A 31 -1.65 4.30 -10.59
C SER A 31 -1.40 2.79 -10.42
N GLU A 32 -1.91 2.00 -11.35
CA GLU A 32 -1.63 0.55 -11.39
C GLU A 32 -0.13 0.23 -11.32
N ALA A 33 0.70 0.90 -12.13
CA ALA A 33 2.14 0.63 -12.18
C ALA A 33 2.85 1.03 -10.89
N ASP A 34 2.53 2.21 -10.34
CA ASP A 34 3.07 2.69 -9.08
C ASP A 34 2.65 1.77 -7.91
N PHE A 35 1.39 1.38 -7.86
CA PHE A 35 0.86 0.52 -6.80
C PHE A 35 1.49 -0.88 -6.83
N GLU A 36 1.80 -1.42 -8.01
CA GLU A 36 2.53 -2.68 -8.13
C GLU A 36 3.90 -2.59 -7.43
N ILE A 37 4.61 -1.47 -7.60
CA ILE A 37 5.88 -1.18 -6.90
C ILE A 37 5.68 -1.10 -5.39
N VAL A 38 4.61 -0.42 -4.93
CA VAL A 38 4.26 -0.37 -3.49
C VAL A 38 4.09 -1.78 -2.93
N LEU A 39 3.35 -2.65 -3.61
CA LEU A 39 3.12 -4.02 -3.18
C LEU A 39 4.41 -4.85 -3.17
N GLN A 40 5.30 -4.66 -4.15
CA GLN A 40 6.61 -5.32 -4.17
C GLN A 40 7.48 -4.86 -3.00
N ARG A 41 7.51 -3.57 -2.70
CA ARG A 41 8.23 -3.03 -1.53
C ARG A 41 7.62 -3.54 -0.23
N ALA A 42 6.28 -3.54 -0.13
CA ALA A 42 5.57 -4.11 1.02
C ALA A 42 5.92 -5.59 1.25
N GLU A 43 6.02 -6.38 0.18
CA GLU A 43 6.49 -7.77 0.24
C GLU A 43 7.93 -7.86 0.76
N HIS A 44 8.81 -7.02 0.22
CA HIS A 44 10.23 -6.99 0.56
C HIS A 44 10.47 -6.68 2.05
N PHE A 45 9.77 -5.67 2.58
CA PHE A 45 9.83 -5.31 4.00
C PHE A 45 8.98 -6.21 4.90
N GLY A 46 8.13 -7.07 4.33
CA GLY A 46 7.21 -7.92 5.09
C GLY A 46 6.09 -7.13 5.77
N LEU A 47 5.65 -6.03 5.16
CA LEU A 47 4.55 -5.21 5.67
C LEU A 47 3.21 -5.95 5.58
N GLY A 48 2.36 -5.70 6.58
CA GLY A 48 1.00 -6.21 6.57
C GLY A 48 0.11 -5.30 5.75
N VAL A 49 -0.38 -5.75 4.62
CA VAL A 49 -1.46 -5.08 3.88
C VAL A 49 -2.79 -5.56 4.45
N PHE A 50 -3.68 -4.66 4.84
CA PHE A 50 -4.98 -5.02 5.41
C PHE A 50 -6.08 -4.98 4.36
N THR A 51 -6.09 -3.91 3.58
CA THR A 51 -7.09 -3.65 2.54
C THR A 51 -6.38 -3.24 1.26
N VAL A 52 -6.99 -3.61 0.13
CA VAL A 52 -6.64 -3.12 -1.21
C VAL A 52 -7.93 -2.58 -1.81
N GLU A 53 -7.96 -1.27 -1.96
CA GLU A 53 -9.10 -0.51 -2.46
C GLU A 53 -8.77 0.00 -3.85
N SER A 54 -9.71 -0.17 -4.77
CA SER A 54 -9.61 0.29 -6.14
C SER A 54 -10.67 1.34 -6.37
N TRP A 55 -10.29 2.39 -7.08
CA TRP A 55 -11.09 3.57 -7.36
C TRP A 55 -11.09 3.80 -8.87
N HIS A 56 -12.24 4.22 -9.39
CA HIS A 56 -12.41 4.55 -10.79
C HIS A 56 -12.96 5.97 -10.88
N ASN A 57 -12.20 6.89 -11.46
CA ASN A 57 -12.61 8.27 -11.68
C ASN A 57 -13.15 8.95 -10.39
N GLY A 58 -12.48 8.74 -9.25
CA GLY A 58 -12.86 9.30 -7.95
C GLY A 58 -13.97 8.54 -7.20
N SER A 59 -14.56 7.49 -7.78
CA SER A 59 -15.54 6.64 -7.10
C SER A 59 -14.93 5.31 -6.65
N SER A 60 -15.28 4.85 -5.44
CA SER A 60 -14.85 3.54 -4.95
C SER A 60 -15.40 2.43 -5.85
N TYR A 61 -14.50 1.66 -6.46
CA TYR A 61 -14.84 0.60 -7.40
C TYR A 61 -14.95 -0.74 -6.68
N LYS A 62 -13.91 -1.11 -5.94
CA LYS A 62 -13.86 -2.41 -5.26
C LYS A 62 -12.91 -2.39 -4.07
N VAL A 63 -13.32 -3.01 -2.98
CA VAL A 63 -12.53 -3.12 -1.75
C VAL A 63 -12.29 -4.59 -1.46
N PHE A 64 -11.02 -4.97 -1.35
CA PHE A 64 -10.58 -6.30 -0.97
C PHE A 64 -9.95 -6.24 0.42
N LYS A 65 -10.37 -7.12 1.32
CA LYS A 65 -9.83 -7.22 2.66
C LYS A 65 -9.16 -8.57 2.83
N HIS A 66 -8.03 -8.62 3.53
CA HIS A 66 -7.33 -9.89 3.77
C HIS A 66 -8.21 -10.94 4.49
N GLU A 67 -9.15 -10.48 5.33
CA GLU A 67 -10.12 -11.31 6.06
C GLU A 67 -11.05 -12.09 5.12
N ASP A 68 -11.46 -11.47 4.00
CA ASP A 68 -12.31 -12.10 2.98
C ASP A 68 -11.62 -13.32 2.37
N PHE A 69 -10.29 -13.23 2.21
CA PHE A 69 -9.46 -14.33 1.71
C PHE A 69 -9.06 -15.34 2.79
N ARG A 70 -9.43 -15.13 4.07
CA ARG A 70 -8.92 -15.89 5.23
C ARG A 70 -7.39 -16.00 5.21
N LYS A 71 -6.72 -14.92 4.78
CA LYS A 71 -5.25 -14.82 4.71
C LYS A 71 -4.72 -13.83 5.74
N LYS A 72 -3.44 -13.98 6.06
CA LYS A 72 -2.73 -13.00 6.90
C LYS A 72 -2.50 -11.73 6.09
N ALA A 73 -2.56 -10.58 6.74
CA ALA A 73 -2.26 -9.28 6.13
C ALA A 73 -0.88 -9.25 5.44
N THR A 74 0.10 -9.99 5.97
CA THR A 74 1.45 -10.10 5.42
C THR A 74 1.60 -11.11 4.27
N ASP A 75 0.52 -11.81 3.88
CA ASP A 75 0.60 -12.84 2.84
C ASP A 75 0.56 -12.21 1.44
N ALA A 76 1.69 -12.21 0.74
CA ALA A 76 1.76 -11.55 -0.56
C ALA A 76 0.83 -12.10 -1.63
N LYS A 77 0.42 -13.37 -1.49
CA LYS A 77 -0.47 -13.99 -2.47
C LYS A 77 -1.86 -13.36 -2.41
N TRP A 78 -2.29 -12.85 -1.26
CA TRP A 78 -3.63 -12.27 -1.10
C TRP A 78 -3.73 -10.92 -1.83
N TYR A 79 -2.85 -9.96 -1.52
CA TYR A 79 -2.92 -8.62 -2.11
C TYR A 79 -2.52 -8.62 -3.59
N LYS A 80 -1.57 -9.47 -4.01
CA LYS A 80 -1.24 -9.64 -5.44
C LYS A 80 -2.45 -10.15 -6.23
N LYS A 81 -3.20 -11.10 -5.64
CA LYS A 81 -4.41 -11.63 -6.28
C LYS A 81 -5.53 -10.59 -6.32
N ALA A 82 -5.72 -9.80 -5.26
CA ALA A 82 -6.68 -8.71 -5.23
C ALA A 82 -6.37 -7.67 -6.33
N PHE A 83 -5.12 -7.22 -6.39
CA PHE A 83 -4.63 -6.27 -7.39
C PHE A 83 -4.82 -6.78 -8.82
N LEU A 84 -4.37 -8.02 -9.11
CA LEU A 84 -4.55 -8.66 -10.42
C LEU A 84 -6.02 -8.77 -10.83
N THR A 85 -6.91 -9.05 -9.86
CA THR A 85 -8.35 -9.17 -10.12
C THR A 85 -8.95 -7.81 -10.50
N SER A 86 -8.61 -6.75 -9.77
CA SER A 86 -9.04 -5.38 -10.09
C SER A 86 -8.52 -4.92 -11.45
N ARG A 87 -7.22 -5.08 -11.69
CA ARG A 87 -6.54 -4.74 -12.95
C ARG A 87 -7.20 -5.39 -14.17
N LYS A 88 -7.55 -6.67 -14.06
CA LYS A 88 -8.26 -7.39 -15.14
C LYS A 88 -9.72 -6.99 -15.29
N SER A 89 -10.32 -6.40 -14.26
CA SER A 89 -11.73 -6.02 -14.26
C SER A 89 -11.99 -4.70 -14.98
N GLN A 90 -11.12 -3.71 -14.80
CA GLN A 90 -11.24 -2.39 -15.40
C GLN A 90 -9.85 -1.75 -15.54
N ALA A 91 -9.57 -1.14 -16.69
CA ALA A 91 -8.35 -0.36 -16.89
C ALA A 91 -8.52 1.08 -16.38
N GLY A 92 -7.42 1.74 -16.01
CA GLY A 92 -7.46 3.12 -15.51
C GLY A 92 -7.98 3.26 -14.07
N LEU A 93 -7.89 2.18 -13.29
CA LEU A 93 -8.16 2.21 -11.86
C LEU A 93 -6.97 2.82 -11.11
N THR A 94 -7.27 3.56 -10.04
CA THR A 94 -6.31 3.92 -9.01
C THR A 94 -6.46 3.02 -7.81
N TYR A 95 -5.39 2.86 -7.04
CA TYR A 95 -5.32 1.90 -5.97
C TYR A 95 -4.84 2.56 -4.69
N ALA A 96 -5.50 2.23 -3.59
CA ALA A 96 -5.11 2.58 -2.24
C ALA A 96 -5.03 1.31 -1.40
N GLY A 97 -4.24 1.32 -0.34
CA GLY A 97 -4.18 0.19 0.57
C GLY A 97 -3.89 0.66 1.98
N THR A 98 -4.47 -0.03 2.96
CA THR A 98 -4.11 0.18 4.35
C THR A 98 -2.92 -0.72 4.71
N TYR A 99 -1.80 -0.09 5.06
CA TYR A 99 -0.57 -0.78 5.46
C TYR A 99 -0.39 -0.71 6.98
N LYS A 100 0.18 -1.76 7.54
CA LYS A 100 0.61 -1.81 8.94
C LYS A 100 2.10 -2.06 9.01
N VAL A 101 2.80 -1.03 9.47
CA VAL A 101 4.21 -1.13 9.86
C VAL A 101 4.25 -1.64 11.30
N SER A 102 5.02 -2.70 11.55
CA SER A 102 5.23 -3.20 12.92
C SER A 102 6.24 -2.32 13.65
N SER A 103 6.05 -2.09 14.95
CA SER A 103 6.98 -1.30 15.77
C SER A 103 8.41 -1.82 15.70
N LYS A 104 8.60 -3.15 15.58
CA LYS A 104 9.92 -3.77 15.36
C LYS A 104 10.62 -3.33 14.07
N LEU A 105 9.86 -3.09 12.99
CA LEU A 105 10.41 -2.60 11.72
C LEU A 105 10.82 -1.13 11.86
N LEU A 106 9.94 -0.30 12.44
CA LEU A 106 10.22 1.11 12.70
C LEU A 106 11.47 1.30 13.57
N SER A 107 11.59 0.52 14.65
CA SER A 107 12.77 0.57 15.50
C SER A 107 14.03 0.19 14.73
N ARG A 108 13.99 -0.81 13.85
CA ARG A 108 15.19 -1.29 13.14
C ARG A 108 15.78 -0.26 12.18
N GLU A 109 14.97 0.57 11.55
CA GLU A 109 15.47 1.66 10.71
C GLU A 109 15.97 2.86 11.51
N THR A 110 15.32 3.17 12.64
CA THR A 110 15.84 4.19 13.56
C THR A 110 17.27 3.85 14.03
N PHE A 111 17.60 2.56 14.18
CA PHE A 111 18.95 2.12 14.53
C PHE A 111 19.96 2.17 13.36
N GLN A 112 19.51 2.20 12.11
CA GLN A 112 20.43 2.33 10.95
C GLN A 112 20.79 3.79 10.66
N GLU A 113 19.95 4.75 11.06
CA GLU A 113 20.24 6.19 10.93
C GLU A 113 21.21 6.72 12.00
N GLU A 114 21.35 6.05 13.14
CA GLU A 114 22.30 6.48 14.20
C GLU A 114 23.76 6.01 13.96
N GLU A 115 24.04 5.22 12.91
CA GLU A 115 25.38 4.76 12.55
C GLU A 115 25.96 5.40 11.27
N GLU A 116 25.45 6.58 10.84
CA GLU A 116 26.05 7.38 9.76
C GLU A 116 26.70 8.69 10.26
#